data_AF-F1C5Z0-F1
#
_entry.id   AF-F1C5Z0-F1
#
_cell.length_a   1.000
_cell.length_b   1.000
_cell.length_c   1.000
_cell.angle_alpha   90.00
_cell.angle_beta   90.00
_cell.angle_gamma   90.00
#
_symmetry.space_group_name_H-M   'P 1'
#
loop_
_entity.id
_entity.type
_entity.pdbx_description
1 polymer ?
#
loop_
_entity_poly.entity_id
_entity_poly.type
_entity_poly.pdbx_seq_one_letter_code
_entity_poly.pdbx_strand_id
1 'polypeptide(L)'
;SNVDPADLVSTLDGLDPATTLFVVASKTFSTLETLTNATAARRWLVDALDEDAVAKHFVAVSTNAERVAEFGIDTANMFGFWDWVGGRYSVDSAIGLSVMITIGKQRFAEFLGGMHSIDRHFATAPLEHNAPVLLGLLGVWYANFFG
;
A
#
# COMPACT_ATOMS: atom_id res chain seq x y z
N SER A 1 1.75 -10.91 -2.65
CA SER A 1 2.35 -10.44 -1.37
C SER A 1 3.19 -11.53 -0.71
N ASN A 2 2.88 -12.80 -0.99
CA ASN A 2 3.71 -13.93 -0.60
C ASN A 2 4.98 -13.96 -1.46
N VAL A 3 6.07 -14.53 -0.94
CA VAL A 3 7.32 -14.74 -1.70
C VAL A 3 7.27 -16.00 -2.58
N ASP A 4 6.30 -16.88 -2.34
CA ASP A 4 6.04 -18.03 -3.19
C ASP A 4 5.79 -17.59 -4.64
N PRO A 5 6.62 -18.03 -5.61
CA PRO A 5 6.46 -17.69 -7.02
C PRO A 5 5.06 -17.99 -7.58
N ALA A 6 4.34 -18.97 -7.03
CA ALA A 6 2.98 -19.30 -7.45
C ALA A 6 2.00 -18.13 -7.28
N ASP A 7 2.18 -17.30 -6.25
CA ASP A 7 1.35 -16.11 -5.99
C ASP A 7 1.50 -15.10 -7.14
N LEU A 8 2.73 -14.81 -7.54
CA LEU A 8 3.00 -13.88 -8.64
C LEU A 8 2.57 -14.47 -9.99
N VAL A 9 2.89 -15.73 -10.27
CA VAL A 9 2.53 -16.37 -11.55
C VAL A 9 1.03 -16.39 -11.75
N SER A 10 0.26 -16.76 -10.73
CA SER A 10 -1.21 -16.74 -10.81
C SER A 10 -1.79 -15.33 -10.94
N THR A 11 -1.16 -14.33 -10.30
CA THR A 11 -1.58 -12.92 -10.42
C THR A 11 -1.34 -12.36 -11.82
N LEU A 12 -0.26 -12.77 -12.49
CA LEU A 12 0.10 -12.31 -13.83
C LEU A 12 -0.63 -13.07 -14.95
N ASP A 13 -1.31 -14.19 -14.64
CA ASP A 13 -2.00 -15.00 -15.63
C ASP A 13 -3.10 -14.20 -16.34
N GLY A 14 -3.05 -14.20 -17.68
CA GLY A 14 -3.98 -13.46 -18.52
C GLY A 14 -3.82 -11.93 -18.55
N LEU A 15 -2.85 -11.36 -17.83
CA LEU A 15 -2.55 -9.92 -17.92
C LEU A 15 -1.76 -9.58 -19.18
N ASP A 16 -2.07 -8.43 -19.78
CA ASP A 16 -1.31 -7.86 -20.90
C ASP A 16 -0.22 -6.91 -20.35
N PRO A 17 1.08 -7.20 -20.58
CA PRO A 17 2.17 -6.32 -20.20
C PRO A 17 1.95 -4.87 -20.63
N ALA A 18 1.41 -4.63 -21.83
CA ALA A 18 1.24 -3.28 -22.40
C ALA A 18 0.18 -2.43 -21.68
N THR A 19 -0.63 -3.04 -20.83
CA THR A 19 -1.70 -2.35 -20.09
C THR A 19 -1.62 -2.57 -18.57
N THR A 20 -0.54 -3.17 -18.08
CA THR A 20 -0.35 -3.48 -16.66
C THR A 20 0.54 -2.45 -15.97
N LEU A 21 0.08 -1.90 -14.84
CA LEU A 21 0.86 -1.03 -13.96
C LEU A 21 1.22 -1.76 -12.66
N PHE A 22 2.50 -1.76 -12.31
CA PHE A 22 3.03 -2.29 -11.06
C PHE A 22 3.25 -1.18 -10.03
N VAL A 23 2.67 -1.35 -8.84
CA VAL A 23 2.89 -0.47 -7.68
C VAL A 23 3.75 -1.21 -6.66
N VAL A 24 5.02 -0.83 -6.55
CA VAL A 24 5.95 -1.45 -5.59
C VAL A 24 5.87 -0.73 -4.24
N ALA A 25 5.15 -1.32 -3.29
CA ALA A 25 4.95 -0.76 -1.96
C ALA A 25 5.92 -1.36 -0.93
N SER A 26 6.95 -0.60 -0.54
CA SER A 26 7.88 -0.96 0.53
C SER A 26 8.52 0.28 1.14
N LYS A 27 8.35 0.47 2.45
CA LYS A 27 8.88 1.64 3.17
C LYS A 27 10.39 1.81 2.99
N THR A 28 11.14 0.75 3.28
CA THR A 28 12.62 0.75 3.25
C THR A 28 13.17 0.35 1.89
N PHE A 29 12.30 -0.12 0.99
CA PHE A 29 12.66 -0.70 -0.30
C PHE A 29 13.73 -1.79 -0.18
N SER A 30 13.64 -2.62 0.86
CA SER A 30 14.56 -3.74 1.11
C SER A 30 13.90 -5.00 1.65
N THR A 31 12.57 -5.00 1.74
CA THR A 31 11.83 -6.19 2.12
C THR A 31 12.07 -7.27 1.08
N LEU A 32 12.65 -8.39 1.51
CA LEU A 32 13.14 -9.44 0.61
C LEU A 32 12.00 -9.97 -0.27
N GLU A 33 10.85 -10.25 0.33
CA GLU A 33 9.67 -10.78 -0.35
C GLU A 33 9.14 -9.78 -1.39
N THR A 34 9.08 -8.48 -1.05
CA THR A 34 8.63 -7.44 -1.97
C THR A 34 9.60 -7.26 -3.13
N LEU A 35 10.91 -7.18 -2.87
CA LEU A 35 11.90 -6.99 -3.92
C LEU A 35 12.03 -8.20 -4.83
N THR A 36 11.91 -9.41 -4.29
CA THR A 36 11.92 -10.65 -5.08
C THR A 36 10.75 -10.65 -6.06
N ASN A 37 9.54 -10.33 -5.59
CA ASN A 37 8.36 -10.21 -6.45
C ASN A 37 8.49 -9.07 -7.47
N ALA A 38 8.95 -7.89 -7.05
CA ALA A 38 9.12 -6.75 -7.94
C ALA A 38 10.12 -7.06 -9.07
N THR A 39 11.22 -7.75 -8.75
CA THR A 39 12.24 -8.14 -9.74
C THR A 39 11.69 -9.17 -10.73
N ALA A 40 10.92 -10.15 -10.24
CA ALA A 40 10.27 -11.13 -11.10
C ALA A 40 9.21 -10.51 -12.02
N ALA A 41 8.41 -9.57 -11.50
CA ALA A 41 7.45 -8.79 -12.30
C ALA A 41 8.14 -7.91 -13.34
N ARG A 42 9.26 -7.27 -12.99
CA ARG A 42 10.07 -6.47 -13.92
C ARG A 42 10.59 -7.34 -15.06
N ARG A 43 11.11 -8.53 -14.77
CA ARG A 43 11.54 -9.49 -15.80
C ARG A 43 10.38 -9.87 -16.72
N TRP A 44 9.23 -10.22 -16.16
CA TRP A 44 8.03 -10.54 -16.94
C TRP A 44 7.61 -9.41 -17.89
N LEU A 45 7.69 -8.15 -17.45
CA LEU A 45 7.39 -6.99 -18.31
C LEU A 45 8.43 -6.81 -19.41
N VAL A 46 9.73 -6.83 -19.05
CA VAL A 46 10.84 -6.57 -19.98
C VAL A 46 10.94 -7.65 -21.05
N ASP A 47 10.68 -8.92 -20.69
CA ASP A 47 10.63 -10.04 -21.64
C ASP A 47 9.57 -9.83 -22.75
N ALA A 48 8.57 -8.96 -22.52
CA ALA A 48 7.48 -8.69 -23.46
C ALA A 48 7.56 -7.32 -24.18
N LEU A 49 8.11 -6.27 -23.55
CA LEU A 49 8.04 -4.88 -24.04
C LEU A 49 9.39 -4.13 -24.09
N ASP A 50 10.49 -4.74 -23.69
CA ASP A 50 11.83 -4.16 -23.50
C ASP A 50 12.02 -3.30 -22.22
N GLU A 51 13.28 -2.97 -21.95
CA GLU A 51 13.76 -2.30 -20.73
C GLU A 51 13.16 -0.89 -20.54
N ASP A 52 12.92 -0.16 -21.64
CA ASP A 52 12.33 1.18 -21.62
C ASP A 52 10.89 1.20 -21.08
N ALA A 53 10.21 0.05 -21.04
CA ALA A 53 8.86 -0.07 -20.49
C ALA A 53 8.84 0.12 -18.96
N VAL A 54 9.92 -0.21 -18.24
CA VAL A 54 9.96 -0.16 -16.77
C VAL A 54 9.57 1.22 -16.25
N ALA A 55 10.09 2.29 -16.86
CA ALA A 55 9.82 3.66 -16.44
C ALA A 55 8.34 4.08 -16.57
N LYS A 56 7.56 3.41 -17.42
CA LYS A 56 6.13 3.71 -17.67
C LYS A 56 5.18 2.78 -16.93
N HIS A 57 5.67 1.59 -16.56
CA HIS A 57 4.86 0.51 -16.01
C HIS A 57 5.17 0.20 -14.54
N PHE A 58 6.16 0.86 -13.93
CA PHE A 58 6.47 0.73 -12.51
C PHE A 58 6.42 2.08 -11.80
N VAL A 59 5.74 2.11 -10.66
CA VAL A 59 5.76 3.20 -9.69
C VAL A 59 6.16 2.65 -8.32
N ALA A 60 6.75 3.49 -7.47
CA ALA A 60 7.18 3.08 -6.13
C ALA A 60 6.43 3.85 -5.04
N VAL A 61 6.08 3.17 -3.95
CA VAL A 61 5.63 3.80 -2.71
C VAL A 61 6.65 3.47 -1.63
N SER A 62 7.52 4.44 -1.33
CA SER A 62 8.76 4.22 -0.57
C SER A 62 9.25 5.52 0.06
N THR A 63 10.12 5.41 1.06
CA THR A 63 10.86 6.55 1.62
C THR A 63 12.33 6.56 1.19
N ASN A 64 12.76 5.58 0.37
CA ASN A 64 14.16 5.39 -0.02
C ASN A 64 14.35 5.62 -1.53
N ALA A 65 14.63 6.87 -1.91
CA ALA A 65 14.81 7.28 -3.30
C ALA A 65 16.01 6.62 -3.99
N GLU A 66 17.10 6.39 -3.25
CA GLU A 66 18.32 5.76 -3.77
C GLU A 66 18.02 4.34 -4.29
N ARG A 67 17.41 3.50 -3.45
CA ARG A 67 17.07 2.12 -3.84
C ARG A 67 15.99 2.03 -4.91
N VAL A 68 15.07 3.00 -4.96
CA VAL A 68 14.05 3.09 -6.02
C VAL A 68 14.73 3.39 -7.37
N ALA A 69 15.67 4.33 -7.38
CA ALA A 69 16.45 4.65 -8.57
C ALA A 69 17.34 3.48 -9.01
N GLU A 70 18.00 2.79 -8.07
CA GLU A 70 18.81 1.59 -8.34
C GLU A 70 17.99 0.46 -8.97
N PHE A 71 16.72 0.32 -8.60
CA PHE A 71 15.80 -0.65 -9.20
C PHE A 71 15.38 -0.29 -10.64
N GLY A 72 15.56 0.98 -11.03
CA GLY A 72 15.23 1.50 -12.36
C GLY A 72 13.89 2.22 -12.46
N ILE A 73 13.26 2.56 -11.32
CA ILE A 73 12.06 3.40 -11.30
C ILE A 73 12.47 4.88 -11.26
N ASP A 74 11.90 5.68 -12.15
CA ASP A 74 12.06 7.14 -12.11
C ASP A 74 11.55 7.66 -10.76
N THR A 75 12.37 8.46 -10.06
CA THR A 75 11.98 9.01 -8.75
C THR A 75 10.83 10.02 -8.87
N ALA A 76 10.54 10.54 -10.06
CA ALA A 76 9.30 11.28 -10.34
C ALA A 76 8.04 10.40 -10.21
N ASN A 77 8.20 9.08 -10.36
CA ASN A 77 7.17 8.06 -10.16
C ASN A 77 7.25 7.41 -8.76
N MET A 78 7.97 8.05 -7.81
CA MET A 78 8.01 7.66 -6.42
C MET A 78 7.06 8.50 -5.58
N PHE A 79 6.20 7.83 -4.82
CA PHE A 79 5.27 8.44 -3.87
C PHE A 79 5.79 8.25 -2.45
N GLY A 80 6.29 9.33 -1.87
CA GLY A 80 6.85 9.36 -0.53
C GLY A 80 5.82 9.25 0.59
N PHE A 81 6.25 8.73 1.73
CA PHE A 81 5.54 8.83 3.02
C PHE A 81 6.55 8.88 4.17
N TRP A 82 6.11 8.81 5.43
CA TRP A 82 6.96 9.14 6.59
C TRP A 82 7.17 7.99 7.56
N ASP A 83 8.19 8.16 8.42
CA ASP A 83 8.58 7.23 9.47
C ASP A 83 7.48 7.01 10.52
N TRP A 84 6.75 8.05 10.88
CA TRP A 84 5.61 8.01 11.81
C TRP A 84 4.38 7.29 11.25
N VAL A 85 4.32 7.01 9.94
CA VAL A 85 3.28 6.16 9.35
C VAL A 85 3.66 4.69 9.57
N GLY A 86 2.98 4.05 10.53
CA GLY A 86 3.13 2.62 10.81
C GLY A 86 2.50 1.74 9.74
N GLY A 87 3.10 0.60 9.40
CA GLY A 87 2.66 -0.25 8.28
C GLY A 87 1.18 -0.65 8.34
N ARG A 88 0.69 -1.05 9.52
CA ARG A 88 -0.72 -1.44 9.73
C ARG A 88 -1.72 -0.27 9.76
N TYR A 89 -1.23 0.97 9.72
CA TYR A 89 -2.03 2.20 9.72
C TYR A 89 -1.66 3.09 8.52
N SER A 90 -1.26 2.49 7.39
CA SER A 90 -0.65 3.24 6.28
C SER A 90 -1.57 3.48 5.09
N VAL A 91 -2.79 2.90 5.07
CA VAL A 91 -3.68 2.94 3.90
C VAL A 91 -4.13 4.36 3.51
N ASP A 92 -4.15 5.29 4.46
CA ASP A 92 -4.48 6.71 4.29
C ASP A 92 -3.29 7.55 3.80
N SER A 93 -2.10 6.95 3.70
CA SER A 93 -0.90 7.55 3.10
C SER A 93 -0.76 7.18 1.61
N ALA A 94 0.42 7.45 1.03
CA ALA A 94 0.77 7.02 -0.32
C ALA A 94 0.63 5.50 -0.55
N ILE A 95 0.65 4.67 0.51
CA ILE A 95 0.39 3.21 0.40
C ILE A 95 -1.01 2.93 -0.15
N GLY A 96 -1.98 3.83 0.06
CA GLY A 96 -3.32 3.76 -0.52
C GLY A 96 -3.41 4.01 -2.03
N LEU A 97 -2.29 4.22 -2.75
CA LEU A 97 -2.29 4.53 -4.17
C LEU A 97 -3.08 3.52 -5.02
N SER A 98 -2.96 2.21 -4.75
CA SER A 98 -3.71 1.18 -5.48
C SER A 98 -5.22 1.31 -5.27
N VAL A 99 -5.65 1.65 -4.06
CA VAL A 99 -7.06 1.94 -3.75
C VAL A 99 -7.51 3.17 -4.55
N MET A 100 -6.75 4.27 -4.50
CA MET A 100 -7.07 5.50 -5.22
C MET A 100 -7.17 5.29 -6.74
N ILE A 101 -6.27 4.51 -7.34
CA ILE A 101 -6.32 4.16 -8.77
C ILE A 101 -7.62 3.41 -9.09
N THR A 102 -8.04 2.49 -8.20
CA THR A 102 -9.21 1.63 -8.40
C THR A 102 -10.52 2.41 -8.27
N ILE A 103 -10.66 3.26 -7.24
CA ILE A 103 -11.93 3.92 -6.92
C ILE A 103 -12.01 5.39 -7.40
N GLY A 104 -10.89 5.93 -7.90
CA GLY A 104 -10.75 7.32 -8.31
C GLY A 104 -10.45 8.26 -7.16
N LYS A 105 -9.76 9.38 -7.48
CA LYS A 105 -9.32 10.39 -6.52
C LYS A 105 -10.46 10.96 -5.66
N GLN A 106 -11.62 11.21 -6.24
CA GLN A 106 -12.76 11.80 -5.53
C GLN A 106 -13.27 10.85 -4.44
N ARG A 107 -13.45 9.56 -4.75
CA ARG A 107 -13.89 8.56 -3.77
C ARG A 107 -12.82 8.28 -2.72
N PHE A 108 -11.54 8.32 -3.10
CA PHE A 108 -10.45 8.23 -2.13
C PHE A 108 -10.46 9.43 -1.17
N ALA A 109 -10.73 10.65 -1.64
CA ALA A 109 -10.88 11.81 -0.77
C ALA A 109 -12.10 11.69 0.17
N GLU A 110 -13.23 11.16 -0.29
CA GLU A 110 -14.39 10.84 0.55
C GLU A 110 -14.02 9.80 1.63
N PHE A 111 -13.29 8.75 1.26
CA PHE A 111 -12.79 7.73 2.18
C PHE A 111 -11.91 8.33 3.28
N LEU A 112 -10.95 9.18 2.93
CA LEU A 112 -10.12 9.92 3.89
C LEU A 112 -10.97 10.86 4.78
N GLY A 113 -11.98 11.51 4.22
CA GLY A 113 -12.93 12.34 4.97
C GLY A 113 -13.71 11.53 6.02
N GLY A 114 -14.09 10.29 5.69
CA GLY A 114 -14.69 9.35 6.62
C GLY A 114 -13.75 9.00 7.79
N MET A 115 -12.48 8.66 7.48
CA MET A 115 -11.46 8.40 8.50
C MET A 115 -11.28 9.61 9.43
N HIS A 116 -11.09 10.79 8.86
CA HIS A 116 -10.94 12.03 9.63
C HIS A 116 -12.14 12.32 10.53
N SER A 117 -13.35 12.02 10.07
CA SER A 117 -14.57 12.20 10.87
C SER A 117 -14.57 11.30 12.12
N ILE A 118 -14.12 10.05 11.98
CA ILE A 118 -13.98 9.12 13.11
C ILE A 118 -12.82 9.55 14.03
N ASP A 119 -11.70 10.03 13.49
CA ASP A 119 -10.59 10.54 14.31
C ASP A 119 -11.03 11.73 15.18
N ARG A 120 -11.79 12.66 14.58
CA ARG A 120 -12.36 13.81 15.30
C ARG A 120 -13.33 13.37 16.39
N HIS A 121 -14.20 12.40 16.10
CA HIS A 121 -15.11 11.82 17.08
C HIS A 121 -14.34 11.17 18.24
N PHE A 122 -13.35 10.31 17.92
CA PHE A 122 -12.51 9.64 18.90
C PHE A 122 -11.76 10.64 19.80
N ALA A 123 -11.22 11.71 19.24
CA ALA A 123 -10.42 12.68 19.98
C ALA A 123 -11.23 13.62 20.89
N THR A 124 -12.54 13.79 20.65
CA THR A 124 -13.32 14.87 21.29
C THR A 124 -14.61 14.44 21.98
N ALA A 125 -15.21 13.30 21.62
CA ALA A 125 -16.44 12.83 22.26
C ALA A 125 -16.18 12.37 23.71
N PRO A 126 -17.10 12.65 24.66
CA PRO A 126 -17.07 12.06 26.00
C PRO A 126 -16.99 10.53 25.92
N LEU A 127 -16.23 9.90 26.82
CA LEU A 127 -15.88 8.47 26.73
C LEU A 127 -17.12 7.57 26.65
N GLU A 128 -18.17 7.90 27.41
CA GLU A 128 -19.44 7.18 27.46
C GLU A 128 -20.31 7.33 26.19
N HIS A 129 -19.94 8.24 25.28
CA HIS A 129 -20.53 8.41 23.94
C HIS A 129 -19.52 8.15 22.81
N ASN A 130 -18.31 7.69 23.14
CA ASN A 130 -17.23 7.52 22.19
C ASN A 130 -17.20 6.09 21.65
N ALA A 131 -17.83 5.89 20.49
CA ALA A 131 -17.97 4.57 19.86
C ALA A 131 -16.66 3.74 19.78
N PRO A 132 -15.51 4.25 19.29
CA PRO A 132 -14.25 3.49 19.34
C PRO A 132 -13.80 3.10 20.75
N VAL A 133 -13.95 4.00 21.75
CA VAL A 133 -13.61 3.69 23.15
C VAL A 133 -14.49 2.59 23.70
N LEU A 134 -15.82 2.71 23.53
CA LEU A 134 -16.77 1.71 24.00
C LEU A 134 -16.51 0.34 23.37
N LEU A 135 -16.23 0.30 22.06
CA LEU A 135 -15.86 -0.94 21.37
C LEU A 135 -14.56 -1.55 21.93
N GLY A 136 -13.54 -0.72 22.19
CA GLY A 136 -12.30 -1.14 22.82
C GLY A 136 -12.51 -1.70 24.25
N LEU A 137 -13.35 -1.03 25.05
CA LEU A 137 -13.68 -1.46 26.41
C LEU A 137 -14.46 -2.77 26.43
N LEU A 138 -15.37 -3.02 25.48
CA LEU A 138 -16.02 -4.31 25.32
C LEU A 138 -15.01 -5.41 24.99
N GLY A 139 -14.03 -5.12 24.13
CA GLY A 139 -12.93 -6.04 23.83
C GLY A 139 -12.13 -6.41 25.10
N VAL A 140 -11.78 -5.41 25.92
CA VAL A 140 -11.13 -5.65 27.23
C VAL A 140 -12.04 -6.48 28.14
N TRP A 141 -13.33 -6.13 28.22
CA TRP A 141 -14.28 -6.81 29.10
C TRP A 141 -14.39 -8.30 28.79
N TYR A 142 -14.63 -8.64 27.52
CA TYR A 142 -14.80 -10.05 27.16
C TYR A 142 -13.50 -10.82 27.25
N ALA A 143 -12.39 -10.29 26.71
CA ALA A 143 -11.11 -11.01 26.70
C ALA A 143 -10.50 -11.23 28.10
N ASN A 144 -10.77 -10.35 29.08
CA ASN A 144 -10.13 -10.43 30.40
C ASN A 144 -11.03 -11.01 31.49
N PHE A 145 -12.36 -10.94 31.32
CA PHE A 145 -13.30 -11.36 32.36
C PHE A 145 -14.23 -12.50 31.94
N PHE A 146 -14.40 -12.75 30.64
CA PHE A 146 -15.28 -13.82 30.14
C PHE A 146 -14.53 -15.00 29.51
N GLY A 147 -13.23 -14.82 29.20
CA GLY A 147 -12.38 -15.82 28.54
C GLY A 147 -12.47 -15.72 27.02
#